data_AF-Q1QWZ0-F1
#
_entry.id   AF-Q1QWZ0-F1
#
_cell.length_a   1.000
_cell.length_b   1.000
_cell.length_c   1.000
_cell.angle_alpha   90.00
_cell.angle_beta   90.00
_cell.angle_gamma   90.00
#
_symmetry.space_group_name_H-M   'P 1'
#
loop_
_entity.id
_entity.type
_entity.pdbx_description
1 polymer ?
#
loop_
_entity_poly.entity_id
_entity_poly.type
_entity_poly.pdbx_seq_one_letter_code
_entity_poly.pdbx_strand_id
1 'polypeptide(L)'
;MRESTHLKRARRKRQSGVAAIEFAIVFPVFFLVLYALIGYAFVFLIQSGLQNLAGETVRQVATISTTPVEDDNDQREALLEERVTRLLEDSWLARFDTSLLSSERCPGAPTPTPERIVVCLGAAYPLPTLNLLGLRIPGTPEVLTTHASVFLD
;
A
#
# COMPACT_ATOMS: atom_id res chain seq x y z
N MET A 1 65.98 -23.36 13.76
CA MET A 1 65.01 -22.23 13.77
C MET A 1 64.07 -22.33 12.57
N ARG A 2 63.16 -23.33 12.53
CA ARG A 2 62.36 -23.64 11.32
C ARG A 2 61.02 -24.34 11.60
N GLU A 3 60.37 -24.09 12.75
CA GLU A 3 59.11 -24.76 13.14
C GLU A 3 57.87 -23.85 13.21
N SER A 4 57.97 -22.55 12.93
CA SER A 4 56.84 -21.62 13.14
C SER A 4 55.89 -21.45 11.93
N THR A 5 56.18 -22.05 10.78
CA THR A 5 55.43 -21.83 9.53
C THR A 5 54.19 -22.73 9.38
N HIS A 6 54.17 -23.91 9.99
CA HIS A 6 53.06 -24.87 9.85
C HIS A 6 51.81 -24.49 10.66
N LEU A 7 51.96 -23.91 11.86
CA LEU A 7 50.84 -23.51 12.72
C LEU A 7 50.03 -22.34 12.13
N LYS A 8 50.67 -21.43 11.39
CA LYS A 8 49.99 -20.28 10.75
C LYS A 8 49.04 -20.73 9.63
N ARG A 9 49.36 -21.81 8.92
CA ARG A 9 48.56 -22.30 7.76
C ARG A 9 47.28 -23.02 8.20
N ALA A 10 47.32 -23.75 9.32
CA ALA A 10 46.15 -24.40 9.91
C ALA A 10 45.17 -23.38 10.51
N ARG A 11 45.68 -22.33 11.17
CA ARG A 11 44.84 -21.25 11.75
C ARG A 11 44.07 -20.46 10.67
N ARG A 12 44.68 -20.25 9.50
CA ARG A 12 44.04 -19.54 8.36
C ARG A 12 42.90 -20.33 7.73
N LYS A 13 42.98 -21.67 7.67
CA LYS A 13 41.88 -22.54 7.22
C LYS A 13 40.71 -22.65 8.21
N ARG A 14 40.96 -22.44 9.51
CA ARG A 14 39.91 -22.50 10.54
C ARG A 14 39.09 -21.21 10.61
N GLN A 15 39.68 -20.07 10.21
CA GLN A 15 38.98 -18.78 10.11
C GLN A 15 38.00 -18.69 8.92
N SER A 16 38.24 -19.43 7.83
CA SER A 16 37.34 -19.40 6.66
C SER A 16 35.98 -20.07 6.91
N GLY A 17 35.89 -21.03 7.85
CA GLY A 17 34.61 -21.66 8.22
C GLY A 17 33.78 -20.82 9.19
N VAL A 18 34.43 -20.09 10.09
CA VAL A 18 33.74 -19.19 11.06
C VAL A 18 33.06 -18.03 10.33
N ALA A 19 33.74 -17.41 9.38
CA ALA A 19 33.17 -16.34 8.56
C ALA A 19 31.94 -16.79 7.74
N ALA A 20 31.91 -18.06 7.31
CA ALA A 20 30.75 -18.61 6.60
C ALA A 20 29.51 -18.73 7.49
N ILE A 21 29.69 -19.05 8.78
CA ILE A 21 28.61 -19.16 9.76
C ILE A 21 28.07 -17.77 10.16
N GLU A 22 28.95 -16.79 10.34
CA GLU A 22 28.55 -15.40 10.59
C GLU A 22 27.69 -14.87 9.44
N PHE A 23 28.11 -15.12 8.19
CA PHE A 23 27.33 -14.73 7.01
C PHE A 23 25.98 -15.46 6.92
N ALA A 24 25.92 -16.74 7.30
CA ALA A 24 24.69 -17.53 7.25
C ALA A 24 23.59 -16.98 8.19
N ILE A 25 23.95 -16.28 9.26
CA ILE A 25 22.98 -15.63 10.17
C ILE A 25 22.64 -14.21 9.70
N VAL A 26 23.64 -13.43 9.25
CA VAL A 26 23.41 -12.05 8.81
C VAL A 26 22.58 -11.99 7.53
N PHE A 27 22.80 -12.93 6.61
CA PHE A 27 22.09 -13.00 5.32
C PHE A 27 20.55 -13.01 5.47
N PRO A 28 19.93 -13.97 6.18
CA PRO A 28 18.47 -14.00 6.32
C PRO A 28 17.92 -12.79 7.09
N VAL A 29 18.65 -12.28 8.09
CA VAL A 29 18.24 -11.08 8.84
C VAL A 29 18.24 -9.85 7.95
N PHE A 30 19.28 -9.66 7.14
CA PHE A 30 19.36 -8.57 6.18
C PHE A 30 18.21 -8.64 5.15
N PHE A 31 17.94 -9.81 4.60
CA PHE A 31 16.83 -10.00 3.66
C PHE A 31 15.46 -9.75 4.31
N LEU A 32 15.27 -10.10 5.57
CA LEU A 32 14.04 -9.78 6.31
C LEU A 32 13.83 -8.28 6.45
N VAL A 33 14.87 -7.55 6.88
CA VAL A 33 14.80 -6.10 7.03
C VAL A 33 14.55 -5.43 5.69
N LEU A 34 15.25 -5.87 4.63
CA LEU A 34 15.06 -5.36 3.29
C LEU A 34 13.64 -5.65 2.77
N TYR A 35 13.14 -6.87 2.97
CA TYR A 35 11.79 -7.25 2.60
C TYR A 35 10.74 -6.39 3.31
N ALA A 36 10.89 -6.20 4.63
CA ALA A 36 9.99 -5.35 5.39
C ALA A 36 10.05 -3.91 4.86
N LEU A 37 11.24 -3.36 4.66
CA LEU A 37 11.40 -1.99 4.17
C LEU A 37 10.74 -1.79 2.80
N ILE A 38 10.97 -2.70 1.86
CA ILE A 38 10.37 -2.64 0.52
C ILE A 38 8.85 -2.83 0.61
N GLY A 39 8.37 -3.84 1.32
CA GLY A 39 6.94 -4.12 1.46
C GLY A 39 6.17 -2.96 2.06
N TYR A 40 6.67 -2.38 3.16
CA TYR A 40 6.05 -1.21 3.78
C TYR A 40 6.20 0.06 2.93
N ALA A 41 7.30 0.23 2.18
CA ALA A 41 7.43 1.33 1.23
C ALA A 41 6.36 1.27 0.13
N PHE A 42 6.04 0.08 -0.38
CA PHE A 42 4.96 -0.10 -1.35
C PHE A 42 3.59 0.18 -0.76
N VAL A 43 3.30 -0.32 0.44
CA VAL A 43 2.04 -0.04 1.15
C VAL A 43 1.86 1.48 1.31
N PHE A 44 2.89 2.17 1.78
CA PHE A 44 2.86 3.62 1.95
C PHE A 44 2.69 4.35 0.61
N LEU A 45 3.39 3.91 -0.44
CA LEU A 45 3.27 4.49 -1.78
C LEU A 45 1.84 4.36 -2.34
N ILE A 46 1.22 3.19 -2.20
CA ILE A 46 -0.16 2.94 -2.63
C ILE A 46 -1.11 3.81 -1.82
N GLN A 47 -0.95 3.85 -0.49
CA GLN A 47 -1.82 4.66 0.37
C GLN A 47 -1.72 6.16 0.07
N SER A 48 -0.51 6.67 -0.18
CA SER A 48 -0.30 8.05 -0.61
C SER A 48 -0.95 8.33 -1.98
N GLY A 49 -0.84 7.39 -2.92
CA GLY A 49 -1.51 7.49 -4.23
C GLY A 49 -3.03 7.52 -4.08
N LEU A 50 -3.59 6.64 -3.25
CA LEU A 50 -5.03 6.57 -3.01
C LEU A 50 -5.54 7.87 -2.37
N GLN A 51 -4.79 8.47 -1.44
CA GLN A 51 -5.17 9.75 -0.82
C GLN A 51 -5.26 10.88 -1.86
N ASN A 52 -4.28 10.95 -2.77
CA ASN A 52 -4.28 11.94 -3.84
C ASN A 52 -5.45 11.70 -4.81
N LEU A 53 -5.70 10.45 -5.18
CA LEU A 53 -6.79 10.06 -6.06
C LEU A 53 -8.15 10.37 -5.43
N ALA A 54 -8.36 10.00 -4.17
CA ALA A 54 -9.59 10.32 -3.45
C ALA A 54 -9.84 11.83 -3.41
N GLY A 55 -8.80 12.64 -3.16
CA GLY A 55 -8.92 14.09 -3.19
C GLY A 55 -9.33 14.65 -4.57
N GLU A 56 -8.77 14.11 -5.65
CA GLU A 56 -9.15 14.49 -7.02
C GLU A 56 -10.59 14.05 -7.34
N THR A 57 -10.95 12.81 -7.00
CA THR A 57 -12.29 12.27 -7.21
C THR A 57 -13.34 13.08 -6.48
N VAL A 58 -13.13 13.44 -5.21
CA VAL A 58 -14.07 14.28 -4.44
C VAL A 58 -14.32 15.62 -5.12
N ARG A 59 -13.27 16.28 -5.62
CA ARG A 59 -13.40 17.59 -6.29
C ARG A 59 -14.20 17.48 -7.58
N GLN A 60 -13.97 16.42 -8.36
CA GLN A 60 -14.70 16.19 -9.59
C GLN A 60 -16.16 15.82 -9.34
N VAL A 61 -16.42 14.96 -8.36
CA VAL A 61 -17.77 14.61 -7.92
C VAL A 61 -18.49 15.86 -7.42
N ALA A 62 -17.86 16.68 -6.58
CA ALA A 62 -18.44 17.93 -6.08
C ALA A 62 -18.81 18.91 -7.19
N THR A 63 -17.97 19.02 -8.23
CA THR A 63 -18.27 19.84 -9.40
C THR A 63 -19.56 19.36 -10.08
N ILE A 64 -19.69 18.05 -10.33
CA ILE A 64 -20.89 17.44 -10.92
C ILE A 64 -22.10 17.58 -9.99
N SER A 65 -21.90 17.51 -8.67
CA SER A 65 -22.98 17.67 -7.70
C SER A 65 -23.55 19.09 -7.68
N THR A 66 -22.73 20.11 -7.95
CA THR A 66 -23.16 21.52 -7.96
C THR A 66 -23.74 22.01 -9.30
N THR A 67 -23.60 21.25 -10.39
CA THR A 67 -24.18 21.67 -11.67
C THR A 67 -25.71 21.58 -11.63
N PRO A 68 -26.43 22.63 -12.09
CA PRO A 68 -27.87 22.58 -12.25
C PRO A 68 -28.21 21.67 -13.44
N VAL A 69 -28.31 20.38 -13.18
CA VAL A 69 -28.86 19.39 -14.11
C VAL A 69 -30.36 19.35 -13.87
N GLU A 70 -31.16 19.44 -14.94
CA GLU A 70 -32.62 19.28 -14.88
C GLU A 70 -32.99 17.88 -14.35
N ASP A 71 -33.24 17.83 -13.05
CA ASP A 71 -34.12 16.95 -12.26
C ASP A 71 -34.08 15.41 -12.44
N ASP A 72 -33.12 14.85 -13.18
CA ASP A 72 -32.93 13.40 -13.25
C ASP A 72 -31.75 12.95 -12.38
N ASN A 73 -32.04 12.63 -11.11
CA ASN A 73 -31.05 12.08 -10.17
C ASN A 73 -30.39 10.81 -10.71
N ASP A 74 -31.13 9.99 -11.46
CA ASP A 74 -30.64 8.74 -12.04
C ASP A 74 -29.53 8.99 -13.08
N GLN A 75 -29.71 10.00 -13.95
CA GLN A 75 -28.66 10.41 -14.91
C GLN A 75 -27.42 10.95 -14.21
N ARG A 76 -27.59 11.68 -13.10
CA ARG A 76 -26.45 12.22 -12.34
C ARG A 76 -25.63 11.10 -11.71
N GLU A 77 -26.28 10.12 -11.11
CA GLU A 77 -25.60 8.97 -10.53
C GLU A 77 -24.81 8.18 -11.58
N ALA A 78 -25.40 7.93 -12.76
CA ALA A 78 -24.69 7.28 -13.86
C ALA A 78 -23.44 8.07 -14.33
N LEU A 79 -23.55 9.40 -14.45
CA LEU A 79 -22.43 10.26 -14.82
C LEU A 79 -21.32 10.28 -13.76
N LEU A 80 -21.71 10.25 -12.48
CA LEU A 80 -20.77 10.18 -11.37
C LEU A 80 -20.00 8.86 -11.40
N GLU A 81 -20.69 7.72 -11.51
CA GLU A 81 -20.05 6.40 -11.55
C GLU A 81 -19.10 6.26 -12.75
N GLU A 82 -19.52 6.71 -13.93
CA GLU A 82 -18.66 6.72 -15.12
C GLU A 82 -17.42 7.59 -14.89
N ARG A 83 -17.60 8.79 -14.33
CA ARG A 83 -16.48 9.70 -14.09
C ARG A 83 -15.49 9.14 -13.09
N VAL A 84 -15.98 8.56 -11.98
CA VAL A 84 -15.08 7.96 -11.00
C VAL A 84 -14.34 6.78 -11.60
N THR A 85 -15.02 5.91 -12.35
CA THR A 85 -14.38 4.77 -13.02
C THR A 85 -13.24 5.21 -13.94
N ARG A 86 -13.48 6.24 -14.77
CA ARG A 86 -12.43 6.80 -15.63
C ARG A 86 -11.24 7.36 -14.85
N LEU A 87 -11.46 8.03 -13.71
CA LEU A 87 -10.37 8.50 -12.87
C LEU A 87 -9.54 7.37 -12.27
N LEU A 88 -10.19 6.27 -11.89
CA LEU A 88 -9.50 5.09 -11.38
C LEU A 88 -8.63 4.48 -12.48
N GLU A 89 -9.18 4.34 -13.69
CA GLU A 89 -8.48 3.79 -14.88
C GLU A 89 -7.30 4.66 -15.34
N ASP A 90 -7.46 5.98 -15.34
CA ASP A 90 -6.40 6.92 -15.72
C ASP A 90 -5.28 7.00 -14.67
N SER A 91 -5.56 6.56 -13.43
CA SER A 91 -4.58 6.59 -12.36
C SER A 91 -3.55 5.46 -12.52
N TRP A 92 -2.33 5.71 -12.03
CA TRP A 92 -1.29 4.66 -11.95
C TRP A 92 -1.70 3.48 -11.06
N LEU A 93 -2.75 3.66 -10.24
CA LEU A 93 -3.30 2.66 -9.34
C LEU A 93 -4.21 1.65 -10.03
N ALA A 94 -4.59 1.85 -11.30
CA ALA A 94 -5.38 0.89 -12.08
C ALA A 94 -4.74 -0.50 -12.16
N ARG A 95 -3.44 -0.62 -11.88
CA ARG A 95 -2.74 -1.91 -11.77
C ARG A 95 -3.09 -2.71 -10.50
N PHE A 96 -3.70 -2.06 -9.51
CA PHE A 96 -4.17 -2.66 -8.28
C PHE A 96 -5.69 -2.77 -8.35
N ASP A 97 -6.26 -3.67 -7.55
CA ASP A 97 -7.70 -3.84 -7.44
C ASP A 97 -8.31 -2.69 -6.63
N THR A 98 -8.36 -1.50 -7.24
CA THR A 98 -8.88 -0.29 -6.62
C THR A 98 -10.37 -0.14 -6.88
N SER A 99 -11.14 0.08 -5.84
CA SER A 99 -12.59 0.21 -5.92
C SER A 99 -13.13 1.35 -5.06
N LEU A 100 -14.27 1.89 -5.49
CA LEU A 100 -15.10 2.74 -4.64
C LEU A 100 -15.71 1.90 -3.53
N LEU A 101 -15.55 2.37 -2.29
CA LEU A 101 -16.14 1.77 -1.11
C LEU A 101 -17.32 2.61 -0.65
N SER A 102 -18.36 1.94 -0.11
CA SER A 102 -19.41 2.61 0.64
C SER A 102 -18.81 3.32 1.87
N SER A 103 -19.41 4.44 2.28
CA SER A 103 -19.02 5.20 3.46
C SER A 103 -19.01 4.37 4.75
N GLU A 104 -19.84 3.34 4.84
CA GLU A 104 -19.89 2.41 5.98
C GLU A 104 -18.65 1.52 6.11
N ARG A 105 -17.94 1.28 5.00
CA ARG A 105 -16.78 0.37 4.92
C ARG A 105 -15.46 1.12 5.07
N CYS A 106 -15.54 2.34 5.59
CA CYS A 106 -14.48 3.34 5.47
C CYS A 106 -14.15 3.89 6.87
N PRO A 107 -13.19 3.29 7.58
CA PRO A 107 -12.88 3.67 8.95
C PRO A 107 -12.44 5.14 9.06
N GLY A 108 -13.06 5.88 9.98
CA GLY A 108 -12.71 7.28 10.25
C GLY A 108 -13.22 8.29 9.22
N ALA A 109 -13.97 7.86 8.20
CA ALA A 109 -14.62 8.77 7.27
C ALA A 109 -15.74 9.57 7.99
N PRO A 110 -15.88 10.88 7.70
CA PRO A 110 -16.99 11.65 8.23
C PRO A 110 -18.32 11.16 7.62
N THR A 111 -19.43 11.37 8.34
CA THR A 111 -20.77 11.07 7.84
C THR A 111 -21.08 11.94 6.62
N PRO A 112 -21.54 11.35 5.49
CA PRO A 112 -22.01 12.13 4.35
C PRO A 112 -23.19 13.02 4.77
N THR A 113 -23.17 14.29 4.38
CA THR A 113 -24.27 15.25 4.60
C THR A 113 -24.59 15.96 3.28
N PRO A 114 -25.75 16.61 3.11
CA PRO A 114 -26.04 17.36 1.88
C PRO A 114 -24.97 18.41 1.53
N GLU A 115 -24.36 18.99 2.57
CA GLU A 115 -23.27 19.98 2.46
C GLU A 115 -21.87 19.35 2.42
N ARG A 116 -21.73 18.01 2.51
CA ARG A 116 -20.43 17.34 2.56
C ARG A 116 -20.43 16.06 1.75
N ILE A 117 -19.65 16.07 0.67
CA ILE A 117 -19.39 14.90 -0.15
C ILE A 117 -18.19 14.15 0.43
N VAL A 118 -18.32 12.83 0.55
CA VAL A 118 -17.28 11.94 1.02
C VAL A 118 -17.08 10.84 -0.01
N VAL A 119 -15.84 10.66 -0.47
CA VAL A 119 -15.47 9.56 -1.36
C VAL A 119 -14.50 8.65 -0.63
N CYS A 120 -14.76 7.36 -0.73
CA CYS A 120 -13.98 6.31 -0.10
C CYS A 120 -13.41 5.37 -1.15
N LEU A 121 -12.09 5.13 -1.06
CA LEU A 121 -11.36 4.26 -1.97
C LEU A 121 -10.69 3.12 -1.20
N GLY A 122 -10.76 1.92 -1.78
CA GLY A 122 -10.09 0.73 -1.30
C GLY A 122 -9.11 0.19 -2.33
N ALA A 123 -7.99 -0.38 -1.90
CA ALA A 123 -7.10 -1.17 -2.76
C ALA A 123 -6.62 -2.43 -2.05
N ALA A 124 -6.68 -3.58 -2.73
CA ALA A 124 -6.06 -4.80 -2.24
C ALA A 124 -4.55 -4.79 -2.54
N TYR A 125 -3.72 -5.05 -1.51
CA TYR A 125 -2.29 -5.26 -1.67
C TYR A 125 -1.84 -6.51 -0.88
N PRO A 126 -1.82 -7.69 -1.51
CA PRO A 126 -1.48 -8.92 -0.83
C PRO A 126 0.04 -9.00 -0.62
N LEU A 127 0.50 -8.72 0.62
CA LEU A 127 1.86 -9.07 1.01
C LEU A 127 1.96 -10.58 1.27
N PRO A 128 2.86 -11.31 0.60
CA PRO A 128 2.99 -12.75 0.80
C PRO A 128 3.47 -13.05 2.22
N THR A 129 2.84 -14.02 2.90
CA THR A 129 3.30 -14.44 4.23
C THR A 129 4.67 -15.12 4.12
N LEU A 130 5.65 -14.59 4.82
CA LEU A 130 6.97 -15.22 4.91
C LEU A 130 7.02 -16.19 6.08
N ASN A 131 7.46 -17.41 5.79
CA ASN A 131 7.80 -18.42 6.79
C ASN A 131 9.33 -18.48 6.89
N LEU A 132 9.90 -17.95 7.97
CA LEU A 132 11.35 -18.00 8.20
C LEU A 132 11.66 -18.73 9.50
N LEU A 133 12.32 -19.89 9.40
CA LEU A 133 12.69 -20.73 10.56
C LEU A 133 11.49 -21.02 11.51
N GLY A 134 10.29 -21.17 10.95
CA GLY A 134 9.06 -21.40 11.72
C GLY A 134 8.38 -20.14 12.29
N LEU A 135 8.99 -18.95 12.14
CA LEU A 135 8.37 -17.67 12.45
C LEU A 135 7.46 -17.24 11.27
N ARG A 136 6.18 -17.03 11.55
CA ARG A 136 5.21 -16.47 10.58
C ARG A 136 5.16 -14.96 10.75
N ILE A 137 5.57 -14.24 9.73
CA ILE A 137 5.40 -12.78 9.69
C ILE A 137 4.01 -12.52 9.13
N PRO A 138 3.09 -11.90 9.89
CA PRO A 138 1.75 -11.63 9.43
C PRO A 138 1.79 -10.68 8.22
N GLY A 139 0.95 -10.98 7.22
CA GLY A 139 0.72 -10.07 6.10
C GLY A 139 -0.01 -8.80 6.53
N THR A 140 -0.15 -7.85 5.60
CA THR A 140 -0.99 -6.67 5.79
C THR A 140 -2.49 -7.04 5.80
N PRO A 141 -3.35 -6.17 6.38
CA PRO A 141 -4.79 -6.31 6.24
C PRO A 141 -5.20 -6.42 4.76
N GLU A 142 -6.33 -7.09 4.54
CA GLU A 142 -6.79 -7.54 3.21
C GLU A 142 -7.06 -6.37 2.25
N VAL A 143 -7.38 -5.17 2.76
CA VAL A 143 -7.69 -3.99 1.95
C VAL A 143 -7.16 -2.70 2.60
N LEU A 144 -6.38 -1.91 1.86
CA LEU A 144 -5.99 -0.55 2.23
C LEU A 144 -7.14 0.39 1.92
N THR A 145 -7.55 1.21 2.89
CA THR A 145 -8.68 2.14 2.74
C THR A 145 -8.22 3.59 2.95
N THR A 146 -8.84 4.50 2.22
CA THR A 146 -8.69 5.95 2.43
C THR A 146 -9.99 6.66 2.11
N HIS A 147 -10.14 7.87 2.65
CA HIS A 147 -11.24 8.77 2.37
C HIS A 147 -10.76 10.18 2.09
N ALA A 148 -11.55 10.91 1.33
CA ALA A 148 -11.46 12.36 1.19
C ALA A 148 -12.87 12.94 1.30
N SER A 149 -12.98 14.18 1.80
CA SER A 149 -14.25 14.89 1.88
C SER A 149 -14.09 16.36 1.54
N VAL A 150 -15.11 16.96 0.92
CA VAL A 150 -15.19 18.39 0.65
C VAL A 150 -16.54 18.92 1.11
N PHE A 151 -16.55 20.18 1.54
CA PHE A 151 -17.77 20.91 1.86
C PHE A 151 -18.29 21.64 0.63
N LEU A 152 -19.60 21.68 0.49
CA LEU A 152 -20.32 22.47 -0.50
C LEU A 152 -20.83 23.73 0.23
N ASP A 153 -20.08 24.82 0.11
CA ASP A 153 -20.48 26.15 0.60
C ASP A 153 -21.34 26.90 -0.43
#